data_AF-A0A949QVF3-F1
#
_entry.id   AF-A0A949QVF3-F1
#
_cell.length_a   1.000
_cell.length_b   1.000
_cell.length_c   1.000
_cell.angle_alpha   90.00
_cell.angle_beta   90.00
_cell.angle_gamma   90.00
#
_symmetry.space_group_name_H-M   'P 1'
#
loop_
_entity.id
_entity.type
_entity.pdbx_description
1 polymer ?
#
loop_
_entity_poly.entity_id
_entity_poly.type
_entity_poly.pdbx_seq_one_letter_code
_entity_poly.pdbx_strand_id
1 'polypeptide(L)'
;MTLTETFALISFSLFSYADLRYRLVPGVEVFLFGTLLLTLPNSPFQTGVVLLACLWGIVHRLSGWFAVPLLFYPPAWPVLMTGYGYRKGIIGRADLIAISGLACLFPLPAVLLALFGLELWRRFWVRRQAGSIPALPGMFVGLLIYIVVGNLF
;
A
#
# COMPACT_ATOMS: atom_id res chain seq x y z
N MET A 1 -8.53 -19.26 -1.70
CA MET A 1 -8.02 -18.19 -0.82
C MET A 1 -6.72 -18.62 -0.17
N THR A 2 -5.67 -17.84 -0.34
CA THR A 2 -4.34 -18.09 0.24
C THR A 2 -4.21 -17.44 1.64
N LEU A 3 -3.19 -17.84 2.41
CA LEU A 3 -2.90 -17.24 3.71
C LEU A 3 -2.58 -15.75 3.58
N THR A 4 -1.88 -15.34 2.51
CA THR A 4 -1.53 -13.94 2.22
C THR A 4 -2.76 -13.10 1.90
N GLU A 5 -3.70 -13.62 1.10
CA GLU A 5 -5.00 -12.97 0.83
C GLU A 5 -5.82 -12.79 2.11
N THR A 6 -5.90 -13.84 2.93
CA THR A 6 -6.67 -13.81 4.18
C THR A 6 -6.08 -12.79 5.15
N PHE A 7 -4.76 -12.78 5.30
CA PHE A 7 -4.04 -11.81 6.13
C PHE A 7 -4.26 -10.37 5.64
N ALA A 8 -4.19 -10.14 4.34
CA ALA A 8 -4.41 -8.83 3.74
C ALA A 8 -5.86 -8.35 3.95
N LEU A 9 -6.85 -9.20 3.70
CA LEU A 9 -8.27 -8.86 3.85
C LEU A 9 -8.62 -8.50 5.29
N ILE A 10 -8.18 -9.32 6.26
CA ILE A 10 -8.42 -9.04 7.69
C ILE A 10 -7.76 -7.72 8.08
N SER A 11 -6.48 -7.53 7.73
CA SER A 11 -5.75 -6.31 8.07
C SER A 11 -6.38 -5.05 7.45
N PHE A 12 -6.68 -5.07 6.15
CA PHE A 12 -7.29 -3.93 5.48
C PHE A 12 -8.73 -3.67 5.94
N SER A 13 -9.48 -4.68 6.36
CA SER A 13 -10.82 -4.47 6.94
C SER A 13 -10.74 -3.73 8.28
N LEU A 14 -9.81 -4.13 9.16
CA LEU A 14 -9.55 -3.47 10.44
C LEU A 14 -9.04 -2.04 10.22
N PHE A 15 -8.11 -1.85 9.29
CA PHE A 15 -7.56 -0.54 8.95
C PHE A 15 -8.59 0.37 8.32
N SER A 16 -9.45 -0.13 7.43
CA SER A 16 -10.53 0.67 6.84
C SER A 16 -11.52 1.13 7.90
N TYR A 17 -11.86 0.28 8.87
CA TYR A 17 -12.71 0.66 9.98
C TYR A 17 -12.05 1.72 10.89
N ALA A 18 -10.77 1.52 11.22
CA ALA A 18 -9.99 2.48 12.01
C ALA A 18 -9.84 3.83 11.29
N ASP A 19 -9.57 3.83 9.99
CA ASP A 19 -9.40 5.03 9.17
C ASP A 19 -10.71 5.83 9.07
N LEU A 20 -11.85 5.15 8.88
CA LEU A 20 -13.17 5.79 8.86
C LEU A 20 -13.56 6.41 10.22
N ARG A 21 -13.19 5.77 11.33
CA ARG A 21 -13.60 6.18 12.67
C ARG A 21 -12.66 7.21 13.31
N TYR A 22 -11.36 7.02 13.15
CA TYR A 22 -10.33 7.78 13.86
C TYR A 22 -9.45 8.64 12.94
N ARG A 23 -9.57 8.50 11.61
CA ARG A 23 -8.69 9.15 10.61
C ARG A 23 -7.20 8.90 10.84
N LEU A 24 -6.90 7.85 11.60
CA LEU A 24 -5.59 7.44 12.06
C LEU A 24 -5.61 5.93 12.08
N VAL A 25 -4.49 5.34 11.68
CA VAL A 25 -4.38 3.90 11.52
C VAL A 25 -3.24 3.44 12.41
N PRO A 26 -3.50 3.30 13.73
CA PRO A 26 -2.51 2.75 14.64
C PRO A 26 -2.26 1.29 14.24
N GLY A 27 -1.00 0.94 13.98
CA GLY A 27 -0.60 -0.45 13.72
C GLY A 27 -0.26 -0.82 12.27
N VAL A 28 -0.24 0.12 11.32
CA VAL A 28 0.23 -0.19 9.94
C VAL A 28 1.67 -0.67 9.92
N GLU A 29 2.51 -0.23 10.86
CA GLU A 29 3.88 -0.74 11.06
C GLU A 29 3.90 -2.23 11.44
N VAL A 30 2.98 -2.68 12.29
CA VAL A 30 2.83 -4.09 12.67
C VAL A 30 2.37 -4.91 11.47
N PHE A 31 1.48 -4.36 10.63
CA PHE A 31 1.11 -4.98 9.36
C PHE A 31 2.31 -5.13 8.44
N LEU A 32 3.11 -4.08 8.24
CA LEU A 32 4.32 -4.19 7.42
C LEU A 32 5.23 -5.29 7.96
N PHE A 33 5.51 -5.32 9.27
CA PHE A 33 6.33 -6.37 9.86
C PHE A 33 5.75 -7.77 9.62
N GLY A 34 4.44 -7.95 9.76
CA GLY A 34 3.74 -9.19 9.43
C GLY A 34 3.88 -9.58 7.95
N THR A 35 3.75 -8.62 7.03
CA THR A 35 3.96 -8.87 5.60
C THR A 35 5.38 -9.32 5.28
N LEU A 36 6.38 -8.73 5.93
CA LEU A 36 7.78 -9.10 5.75
C LEU A 36 8.00 -10.54 6.21
N LEU A 37 7.54 -10.92 7.40
CA LEU A 37 7.69 -12.29 7.90
C LEU A 37 7.05 -13.33 6.96
N LEU A 38 5.93 -13.00 6.32
CA LEU A 38 5.23 -13.89 5.39
C LEU A 38 5.90 -13.98 4.01
N THR A 39 6.53 -12.90 3.54
CA THR A 39 7.03 -12.78 2.16
C THR A 39 8.52 -13.03 2.04
N LEU A 40 9.30 -12.75 3.08
CA LEU A 40 10.75 -12.97 3.11
C LEU A 40 11.17 -14.43 2.79
N PRO A 41 10.51 -15.49 3.28
CA PRO A 41 10.88 -16.86 2.89
C PRO A 41 10.54 -17.21 1.43
N ASN A 42 9.51 -16.58 0.85
CA ASN A 42 8.98 -16.93 -0.46
C ASN A 42 9.59 -16.08 -1.59
N SER A 43 9.76 -14.77 -1.35
CA SER A 43 10.22 -13.77 -2.33
C SER A 43 11.16 -12.74 -1.68
N PRO A 44 12.33 -13.17 -1.16
CA PRO A 44 13.24 -12.30 -0.40
C PRO A 44 13.74 -11.10 -1.22
N PHE A 45 13.99 -11.31 -2.51
CA PHE A 45 14.48 -10.25 -3.39
C PHE A 45 13.44 -9.14 -3.60
N GLN A 46 12.20 -9.49 -3.93
CA GLN A 46 11.11 -8.52 -4.08
C GLN A 46 10.88 -7.75 -2.77
N THR A 47 10.83 -8.47 -1.66
CA THR A 47 10.65 -7.91 -0.32
C THR A 47 11.76 -6.92 0.02
N GLY A 48 13.02 -7.26 -0.26
CA GLY A 48 14.17 -6.37 -0.05
C GLY A 48 14.12 -5.11 -0.91
N VAL A 49 13.77 -5.23 -2.20
CA VAL A 49 13.66 -4.06 -3.09
C VAL A 49 12.51 -3.14 -2.64
N VAL A 50 11.36 -3.70 -2.27
CA VAL A 50 10.22 -2.92 -1.76
C VAL A 50 10.56 -2.22 -0.43
N LEU A 51 11.30 -2.90 0.46
CA LEU A 51 11.80 -2.30 1.69
C LEU A 51 12.75 -1.13 1.43
N LEU A 52 13.68 -1.27 0.48
CA LEU A 52 14.58 -0.19 0.09
C LEU A 52 13.81 1.00 -0.49
N ALA A 53 12.76 0.76 -1.30
CA ALA A 53 11.89 1.80 -1.81
C ALA A 53 11.12 2.52 -0.68
N CYS A 54 10.60 1.77 0.29
CA CYS A 54 9.91 2.29 1.46
C CYS A 54 10.85 3.12 2.33
N LEU A 55 12.06 2.62 2.61
CA LEU A 55 13.09 3.31 3.38
C LEU A 55 13.55 4.59 2.70
N TRP A 56 13.69 4.58 1.36
CA TRP A 56 13.91 5.78 0.58
C TRP A 56 12.79 6.80 0.76
N GLY A 57 11.52 6.38 0.73
CA GLY A 57 10.39 7.28 0.97
C GLY A 57 10.43 7.93 2.35
N ILE A 58 10.74 7.16 3.40
CA ILE A 58 10.76 7.63 4.79
C ILE A 58 11.96 8.55 5.06
N VAL A 59 13.16 8.17 4.62
CA VAL A 59 14.38 8.93 4.93
C VAL A 59 14.55 10.09 3.94
N HIS A 60 14.06 11.27 4.33
CA HIS A 60 14.04 12.46 3.45
C HIS A 60 15.44 12.92 2.99
N ARG A 61 16.50 12.57 3.73
CA ARG A 61 17.89 12.91 3.41
C ARG A 61 18.49 12.06 2.29
N LEU A 62 17.88 10.93 1.93
CA LEU A 62 18.41 10.08 0.86
C LEU A 62 18.20 10.75 -0.50
N SER A 63 19.25 10.75 -1.30
CA SER A 63 19.26 11.32 -2.65
C SER A 63 18.27 10.60 -3.58
N GLY A 64 17.72 11.32 -4.55
CA GLY A 64 16.87 10.74 -5.60
C GLY A 64 17.61 9.72 -6.47
N TRP A 65 18.94 9.81 -6.54
CA TRP A 65 19.80 8.84 -7.24
C TRP A 65 19.63 7.41 -6.73
N PHE A 66 19.29 7.23 -5.44
CA PHE A 66 18.99 5.91 -4.88
C PHE A 66 17.70 5.31 -5.44
N ALA A 67 16.73 6.11 -5.88
CA ALA A 67 15.49 5.61 -6.46
C ALA A 67 15.65 5.13 -7.91
N VAL A 68 16.64 5.66 -8.64
CA VAL A 68 16.90 5.33 -10.05
C VAL A 68 17.06 3.83 -10.30
N PRO A 69 17.92 3.09 -9.57
CA PRO A 69 18.02 1.64 -9.78
C PRO A 69 16.72 0.90 -9.43
N LEU A 70 15.95 1.37 -8.45
CA LEU A 70 14.68 0.74 -8.09
C LEU A 70 13.58 0.92 -9.14
N LEU A 71 13.68 1.94 -10.00
CA LEU A 71 12.75 2.13 -11.11
C LEU A 71 12.87 1.03 -12.18
N PHE A 72 13.95 0.25 -12.20
CA PHE A 72 14.04 -0.91 -13.09
C PHE A 72 13.26 -2.13 -12.57
N TYR A 73 12.73 -2.07 -11.35
CA TYR A 73 11.96 -3.17 -10.75
C TYR A 73 10.47 -2.79 -10.62
N PRO A 74 9.57 -3.36 -11.46
CA PRO A 74 8.17 -2.93 -11.53
C PRO A 74 7.42 -2.95 -10.19
N PRO A 75 7.54 -3.99 -9.32
CA PRO A 75 6.87 -4.00 -8.02
C PRO A 75 7.23 -2.83 -7.09
N ALA A 76 8.37 -2.17 -7.30
CA ALA A 76 8.77 -1.02 -6.50
C ALA A 76 8.11 0.29 -6.93
N TRP A 77 7.58 0.38 -8.15
CA TRP A 77 7.04 1.64 -8.70
C TRP A 77 5.95 2.26 -7.83
N PRO A 78 4.91 1.51 -7.39
CA PRO A 78 3.86 2.10 -6.55
C PRO A 78 4.41 2.65 -5.22
N VAL A 79 5.43 1.99 -4.67
CA VAL A 79 6.09 2.38 -3.42
C VAL A 79 6.97 3.61 -3.61
N LEU A 80 7.67 3.72 -4.74
CA LEU A 80 8.46 4.90 -5.07
C LEU A 80 7.57 6.12 -5.34
N MET A 81 6.47 5.96 -6.06
CA MET A 81 5.52 7.05 -6.30
C MET A 81 4.89 7.56 -5.00
N THR A 82 4.50 6.64 -4.13
CA THR A 82 3.92 6.99 -2.82
C THR A 82 4.98 7.54 -1.86
N GLY A 83 6.21 7.05 -1.93
CA GLY A 83 7.41 7.62 -1.30
C GLY A 83 7.67 9.06 -1.68
N TYR A 84 7.60 9.36 -2.98
CA TYR A 84 7.74 10.73 -3.47
C TYR A 84 6.59 11.62 -2.99
N GLY A 85 5.34 11.12 -3.03
CA GLY A 85 4.17 11.84 -2.53
C GLY A 85 4.26 12.13 -1.02
N TYR A 86 4.78 11.19 -0.23
CA TYR A 86 5.02 11.38 1.20
C TYR A 86 6.07 12.46 1.45
N ARG A 87 7.21 12.44 0.74
CA ARG A 87 8.26 13.47 0.83
C ARG A 87 7.76 14.88 0.44
N LYS A 88 6.75 14.97 -0.41
CA LYS A 88 6.09 16.22 -0.81
C LYS A 88 4.94 16.63 0.12
N GLY A 89 4.63 15.84 1.15
CA GLY A 89 3.53 16.11 2.10
C GLY A 89 2.13 15.93 1.50
N ILE A 90 2.02 15.23 0.37
CA ILE A 90 0.74 14.99 -0.32
C ILE A 90 0.04 13.75 0.25
N ILE A 91 0.82 12.74 0.63
CA ILE A 91 0.35 11.42 1.06
C ILE A 91 0.75 11.19 2.53
N GLY A 92 -0.07 10.45 3.28
CA GLY A 92 0.22 10.12 4.68
C GLY A 92 1.29 9.02 4.82
N ARG A 93 1.97 9.00 5.98
CA ARG A 93 2.94 7.92 6.30
C ARG A 93 2.26 6.54 6.32
N ALA A 94 1.03 6.46 6.80
CA ALA A 94 0.26 5.22 6.87
C ALA A 94 0.04 4.61 5.47
N ASP A 95 -0.28 5.45 4.47
CA ASP A 95 -0.54 5.00 3.09
C ASP A 95 0.73 4.42 2.45
N LEU A 96 1.88 5.06 2.67
CA LEU A 96 3.17 4.56 2.20
C LEU A 96 3.48 3.17 2.78
N ILE A 97 3.26 2.99 4.07
CA ILE A 97 3.51 1.71 4.74
C ILE A 97 2.53 0.66 4.24
N ALA A 98 1.24 1.00 4.10
CA ALA A 98 0.21 0.09 3.59
C ALA A 98 0.52 -0.38 2.16
N ILE A 99 0.90 0.54 1.27
CA ILE A 99 1.23 0.21 -0.13
C ILE A 99 2.53 -0.60 -0.20
N SER A 100 3.51 -0.32 0.65
CA SER A 100 4.71 -1.16 0.75
C SER A 100 4.39 -2.59 1.19
N GLY A 101 3.52 -2.78 2.19
CA GLY A 101 3.07 -4.12 2.59
C GLY A 101 2.29 -4.85 1.49
N LEU A 102 1.43 -4.12 0.76
CA LEU A 102 0.73 -4.68 -0.41
C LEU A 102 1.67 -5.10 -1.53
N ALA A 103 2.67 -4.28 -1.84
CA ALA A 103 3.66 -4.58 -2.88
C ALA A 103 4.58 -5.75 -2.51
N CYS A 104 4.73 -6.06 -1.22
CA CYS A 104 5.37 -7.31 -0.77
C CYS A 104 4.46 -8.53 -0.99
N LEU A 105 3.17 -8.41 -0.65
CA LEU A 105 2.23 -9.53 -0.65
C LEU A 105 1.69 -9.91 -2.03
N PHE A 106 1.51 -8.91 -2.91
CA PHE A 106 0.78 -9.09 -4.16
C PHE A 106 1.58 -8.61 -5.37
N PRO A 107 1.27 -9.15 -6.57
CA PRO A 107 1.88 -8.66 -7.79
C PRO A 107 1.38 -7.24 -8.13
N LEU A 108 2.13 -6.56 -9.00
CA LEU A 108 1.87 -5.18 -9.42
C LEU A 108 0.41 -4.89 -9.84
N PRO A 109 -0.31 -5.75 -10.59
CA PRO A 109 -1.70 -5.47 -10.98
C PRO A 109 -2.64 -5.26 -9.78
N ALA A 110 -2.44 -6.02 -8.69
CA ALA A 110 -3.25 -5.87 -7.49
C ALA A 110 -3.01 -4.53 -6.80
N VAL A 111 -1.74 -4.09 -6.74
CA VAL A 111 -1.36 -2.81 -6.14
C VAL A 111 -1.90 -1.64 -6.98
N LEU A 112 -1.85 -1.74 -8.31
CA LEU A 112 -2.44 -0.74 -9.21
C LEU A 112 -3.96 -0.67 -9.04
N LEU A 113 -4.64 -1.82 -8.95
CA LEU A 113 -6.08 -1.88 -8.68
C LEU A 113 -6.44 -1.24 -7.33
N ALA A 114 -5.64 -1.45 -6.29
CA ALA A 114 -5.81 -0.76 -5.01
C ALA A 114 -5.69 0.77 -5.16
N LEU A 115 -4.71 1.26 -5.93
CA LEU A 115 -4.56 2.69 -6.22
C LEU A 115 -5.74 3.26 -7.04
N PHE A 116 -6.25 2.51 -8.02
CA PHE A 116 -7.45 2.90 -8.76
C PHE A 116 -8.70 2.91 -7.87
N GLY A 117 -8.81 1.95 -6.95
CA GLY A 117 -9.86 1.92 -5.93
C GLY A 117 -9.83 3.15 -5.03
N LEU A 118 -8.64 3.62 -4.66
CA LEU A 118 -8.46 4.89 -3.93
C LEU A 118 -8.96 6.09 -4.73
N GLU A 119 -8.68 6.15 -6.03
CA GLU A 119 -9.12 7.26 -6.89
C GLU A 119 -10.65 7.29 -7.05
N LEU A 120 -11.29 6.12 -7.19
CA LEU A 120 -12.75 5.98 -7.16
C LEU A 120 -13.34 6.44 -5.82
N TRP A 121 -12.73 6.00 -4.73
CA TRP A 121 -13.13 6.37 -3.37
C TRP A 121 -12.99 7.87 -3.13
N ARG A 122 -11.88 8.47 -3.58
CA ARG A 122 -11.66 9.91 -3.52
C ARG A 122 -12.79 10.68 -4.21
N ARG A 123 -13.16 10.30 -5.43
CA ARG A 123 -14.26 10.94 -6.16
C ARG A 123 -15.60 10.80 -5.43
N PHE A 124 -15.85 9.66 -4.81
CA PHE A 124 -17.06 9.43 -4.01
C PHE A 124 -17.06 10.25 -2.72
N TRP A 125 -15.91 10.36 -2.04
CA TRP A 125 -15.77 11.03 -0.75
C TRP A 125 -15.77 12.55 -0.85
N VAL A 126 -15.14 13.11 -1.89
CA VAL A 126 -15.15 14.56 -2.19
C VAL A 126 -16.58 15.09 -2.36
N ARG A 127 -17.51 14.25 -2.83
CA ARG A 127 -18.93 14.61 -2.93
C ARG A 127 -19.64 14.68 -1.56
N ARG A 128 -19.07 14.08 -0.51
CA ARG A 128 -19.70 13.97 0.81
C ARG A 128 -19.15 14.93 1.85
N GLN A 129 -17.84 15.20 1.91
CA GLN A 129 -17.26 16.11 2.91
C GLN A 129 -15.94 16.79 2.48
N ALA A 130 -15.69 17.98 3.05
CA ALA A 130 -14.40 18.69 2.99
C ALA A 130 -13.52 18.28 4.18
N GLY A 131 -12.49 17.47 3.95
CA GLY A 131 -11.56 17.00 4.99
C GLY A 131 -10.54 16.01 4.44
N SER A 132 -9.66 15.51 5.32
CA SER A 132 -8.70 14.46 5.00
C SER A 132 -9.43 13.19 4.52
N ILE A 133 -9.11 12.72 3.31
CA ILE A 133 -9.75 11.57 2.68
C ILE A 133 -9.20 10.29 3.33
N PRO A 134 -10.07 9.39 3.87
CA PRO A 134 -9.61 8.09 4.33
C PRO A 134 -9.22 7.24 3.11
N ALA A 135 -7.93 6.94 2.99
CA ALA A 135 -7.33 6.31 1.82
C ALA A 135 -7.47 4.77 1.83
N LEU A 136 -7.48 4.16 3.02
CA LEU A 136 -7.49 2.70 3.20
C LEU A 136 -8.76 2.00 2.72
N PRO A 137 -9.98 2.55 2.94
CA PRO A 137 -11.19 1.96 2.39
C PRO A 137 -11.16 1.88 0.86
N GLY A 138 -10.63 2.92 0.19
CA GLY A 138 -10.49 2.91 -1.26
C GLY A 138 -9.51 1.87 -1.76
N MET A 139 -8.35 1.74 -1.10
CA MET A 139 -7.39 0.68 -1.40
C MET A 139 -7.98 -0.72 -1.18
N PHE A 140 -8.77 -0.90 -0.12
CA PHE A 140 -9.44 -2.17 0.18
C PHE A 140 -10.46 -2.56 -0.89
N VAL A 141 -11.24 -1.61 -1.41
CA VAL A 141 -12.17 -1.86 -2.53
C VAL A 141 -11.43 -2.38 -3.76
N GLY A 142 -10.32 -1.73 -4.14
CA GLY A 142 -9.51 -2.17 -5.28
C GLY A 142 -8.92 -3.58 -5.09
N LEU A 143 -8.47 -3.89 -3.87
CA LEU A 143 -7.95 -5.21 -3.52
C LEU A 143 -9.03 -6.29 -3.54
N LEU A 144 -10.24 -5.99 -3.05
CA LEU A 144 -11.38 -6.90 -3.12
C LEU A 144 -11.74 -7.22 -4.57
N ILE A 145 -11.78 -6.21 -5.45
CA ILE A 145 -12.06 -6.42 -6.88
C ILE A 145 -11.01 -7.37 -7.48
N TYR A 146 -9.72 -7.15 -7.19
CA TYR A 146 -8.65 -8.02 -7.67
C TYR A 146 -8.84 -9.48 -7.22
N ILE A 147 -9.09 -9.70 -5.93
CA ILE A 147 -9.27 -11.05 -5.37
C ILE A 147 -10.52 -11.72 -5.96
N VAL A 148 -11.63 -11.00 -6.11
CA VAL A 148 -12.87 -11.56 -6.67
C VAL A 148 -12.68 -11.91 -8.14
N VAL A 149 -12.12 -11.01 -8.94
CA VAL A 149 -11.85 -11.26 -10.36
C VAL A 149 -10.86 -12.42 -10.53
N GLY A 150 -9.78 -12.44 -9.74
CA GLY A 150 -8.77 -13.51 -9.80
C GLY A 150 -9.24 -14.88 -9.29
N ASN A 151 -10.38 -14.97 -8.58
CA ASN A 151 -11.00 -16.25 -8.20
C ASN A 151 -12.14 -16.66 -9.15
N LEU A 152 -12.62 -15.75 -10.00
CA LEU A 152 -13.70 -16.02 -10.97
C LEU A 152 -13.17 -16.56 -12.31
N PHE A 153 -11.89 -16.36 -12.60
CA PHE A 153 -11.18 -16.87 -13.77
C PHE A 153 -10.08 -17.85 -13.35
#